data_AF-U4QLW1-F1
#
_entry.id   AF-U4QLW1-F1
#
_cell.length_a   1.000
_cell.length_b   1.000
_cell.length_c   1.000
_cell.angle_alpha   90.00
_cell.angle_beta   90.00
_cell.angle_gamma   90.00
#
_symmetry.space_group_name_H-M   'P 1'
#
loop_
_entity.id
_entity.type
_entity.pdbx_description
1 polymer ?
#
loop_
_entity_poly.entity_id
_entity_poly.type
_entity_poly.pdbx_seq_one_letter_code
_entity_poly.pdbx_strand_id
1 'polypeptide(L)'
;MNNQLSLYILVNLISFGCGFALTWFFDYKKSMDGELENTDEELEDIKLESEDILSPVTGKAFELSNAKDDVFSSLSLGDGIAFTPEEGKIYAPVTGEITVAYPTKHAIGIKSDNGLEVLIHIGIDTVELNGKYFESNIKQGMHVKAGEELVSFDIDKIKEAGYDPTVMMIVTNTPEYKAILPKKYGEVKHGDLAITTQV
;
A
#
# COMPACT_ATOMS: atom_id res chain seq x y z
N MET A 1 61.09 -2.99 21.70
CA MET A 1 59.63 -3.22 21.80
C MET A 1 58.90 -1.92 21.46
N ASN A 2 58.47 -1.86 20.20
CA ASN A 2 57.37 -1.11 19.57
C ASN A 2 57.04 0.34 20.00
N ASN A 3 57.92 1.28 19.68
CA ASN A 3 57.57 2.70 19.51
C ASN A 3 56.61 2.98 18.33
N GLN A 4 56.30 1.97 17.53
CA GLN A 4 55.32 2.04 16.44
C GLN A 4 53.88 1.89 16.93
N LEU A 5 53.66 1.26 18.10
CA LEU A 5 52.32 1.02 18.63
C LEU A 5 51.63 2.32 19.07
N SER A 6 52.37 3.20 19.74
CA SER A 6 51.87 4.55 20.09
C SER A 6 51.57 5.37 18.85
N LEU A 7 52.36 5.23 17.79
CA LEU A 7 52.14 5.89 16.51
C LEU A 7 50.86 5.39 15.80
N TYR A 8 50.60 4.08 15.82
CA TYR A 8 49.38 3.51 15.26
C TYR A 8 48.12 3.90 16.03
N ILE A 9 48.18 3.95 17.36
CA ILE A 9 47.05 4.41 18.19
C ILE A 9 46.76 5.89 17.90
N LEU A 10 47.80 6.73 17.77
CA LEU A 10 47.65 8.14 17.42
C LEU A 10 46.99 8.32 16.06
N VAL A 11 47.42 7.58 15.03
CA VAL A 11 46.84 7.66 13.68
C VAL A 11 45.37 7.23 13.68
N ASN A 12 45.00 6.16 14.39
CA ASN A 12 43.61 5.72 14.46
C ASN A 12 42.70 6.75 15.13
N LEU A 13 43.17 7.40 16.20
CA LEU A 13 42.41 8.46 16.88
C LEU A 13 42.23 9.69 15.99
N ILE A 14 43.26 10.07 15.23
CA ILE A 14 43.18 11.17 14.27
C ILE A 14 42.20 10.82 13.14
N SER A 15 42.27 9.61 12.59
CA SER A 15 41.34 9.17 11.53
C SER A 15 39.89 9.14 12.01
N PHE A 16 39.63 8.64 13.22
CA PHE A 16 38.28 8.61 13.79
C PHE A 16 37.76 10.02 14.10
N GLY A 17 38.61 10.90 14.64
CA GLY A 17 38.29 12.31 14.90
C GLY A 17 38.02 13.09 13.61
N CYS A 18 38.81 12.89 12.56
CA CYS A 18 38.58 13.49 11.25
C CYS A 18 37.29 12.98 10.61
N GLY A 19 37.00 11.67 10.70
CA GLY A 19 35.74 11.09 10.23
C GLY A 19 34.54 11.69 10.95
N PHE A 20 34.57 11.75 12.28
CA PHE A 20 33.51 12.36 13.08
C PHE A 20 33.34 13.85 12.79
N ALA A 21 34.43 14.61 12.67
CA ALA A 21 34.38 16.04 12.34
C ALA A 21 33.84 16.27 10.92
N LEU A 22 34.19 15.43 9.95
CA LEU A 22 33.63 15.49 8.60
C LEU A 22 32.15 15.13 8.61
N THR A 23 31.74 14.06 9.31
CA THR A 23 30.32 13.71 9.44
C THR A 23 29.56 14.83 10.12
N TRP A 24 30.05 15.37 11.24
CA TRP A 24 29.38 16.45 11.96
C TRP A 24 29.34 17.74 11.14
N PHE A 25 30.42 18.08 10.42
CA PHE A 25 30.46 19.27 9.57
C PHE A 25 29.63 19.12 8.30
N PHE A 26 29.60 17.95 7.66
CA PHE A 26 28.74 17.68 6.49
C PHE A 26 27.28 17.49 6.88
N ASP A 27 26.97 16.94 8.05
CA ASP A 27 25.60 16.82 8.56
C ASP A 27 25.06 18.19 9.00
N TYR A 28 25.90 19.00 9.67
CA TYR A 28 25.59 20.40 9.99
C TYR A 28 25.46 21.27 8.74
N LYS A 29 26.32 21.06 7.73
CA LYS A 29 26.22 21.75 6.44
C LYS A 29 25.06 21.22 5.59
N LYS A 30 24.73 19.92 5.63
CA LYS A 30 23.51 19.38 5.02
C LYS A 30 22.24 19.95 5.69
N SER A 31 22.35 20.36 6.95
CA SER A 31 21.32 21.10 7.68
C SER A 31 21.25 22.61 7.33
N MET A 32 22.27 23.18 6.65
CA MET A 32 22.33 24.62 6.31
C MET A 32 22.34 24.93 4.79
N ASP A 33 22.90 24.06 3.97
CA ASP A 33 22.93 24.11 2.49
C ASP A 33 21.91 23.12 1.90
N GLY A 34 21.03 22.56 2.73
CA GLY A 34 19.76 22.03 2.26
C GLY A 34 18.96 23.21 1.70
N GLU A 35 19.15 23.49 0.42
CA GLU A 35 18.25 24.31 -0.37
C GLU A 35 16.82 23.91 -0.03
N LEU A 36 16.12 24.90 0.52
CA LEU A 36 14.69 24.99 0.53
C LEU A 36 14.21 24.95 -0.93
N GLU A 37 14.07 23.75 -1.49
CA GLU A 37 12.90 23.51 -2.34
C GLU A 37 11.71 23.62 -1.39
N ASN A 38 11.16 24.84 -1.28
CA ASN A 38 9.77 25.06 -0.91
C ASN A 38 8.94 24.33 -1.97
N THR A 39 8.75 23.03 -1.79
CA THR A 39 7.39 22.54 -1.97
C THR A 39 6.75 22.85 -0.64
N ASP A 40 5.94 23.89 -0.63
CA ASP A 40 4.86 24.00 0.34
C ASP A 40 4.07 22.70 0.20
N GLU A 41 4.46 21.63 0.91
CA GLU A 41 3.50 20.67 1.40
C GLU A 41 2.66 21.48 2.37
N GLU A 42 1.66 22.15 1.79
CA GLU A 42 0.39 22.39 2.42
C GLU A 42 0.05 21.05 3.09
N LEU A 43 0.36 20.93 4.39
CA LEU A 43 -0.36 20.03 5.25
C LEU A 43 -1.78 20.57 5.19
N GLU A 44 -2.50 20.21 4.13
CA GLU A 44 -3.94 20.19 4.16
C GLU A 44 -4.24 19.44 5.45
N ASP A 45 -4.88 20.15 6.36
CA ASP A 45 -5.57 19.57 7.50
C ASP A 45 -6.66 18.69 6.87
N ILE A 46 -6.27 17.51 6.35
CA ILE A 46 -7.19 16.56 5.74
C ILE A 46 -8.04 16.09 6.90
N LYS A 47 -9.15 16.79 7.06
CA LYS A 47 -10.17 16.46 8.02
C LYS A 47 -10.72 15.12 7.57
N LEU A 48 -10.29 14.06 8.23
CA LEU A 48 -10.80 12.72 7.99
C LEU A 48 -12.33 12.77 8.08
N GLU A 49 -12.98 12.29 7.02
CA GLU A 49 -14.43 12.20 6.95
C GLU A 49 -14.87 10.73 6.93
N SER A 50 -16.12 10.49 7.31
CA SER A 50 -16.72 9.17 7.09
C SER A 50 -16.91 8.97 5.59
N GLU A 51 -16.33 7.90 5.06
CA GLU A 51 -16.31 7.61 3.63
C GLU A 51 -16.87 6.21 3.35
N ASP A 52 -17.63 6.12 2.26
CA ASP A 52 -18.17 4.87 1.74
C ASP A 52 -17.20 4.28 0.71
N ILE A 53 -16.85 3.02 0.90
CA ILE A 53 -15.92 2.26 0.07
C ILE A 53 -16.73 1.22 -0.70
N LEU A 54 -16.65 1.26 -2.03
CA LEU A 54 -17.40 0.35 -2.89
C LEU A 54 -16.68 -1.00 -3.05
N SER A 55 -17.44 -2.02 -3.44
CA SER A 55 -16.88 -3.32 -3.82
C SER A 55 -16.04 -3.17 -5.08
N PRO A 56 -14.77 -3.59 -5.08
CA PRO A 56 -13.91 -3.53 -6.26
C PRO A 56 -14.20 -4.67 -7.25
N VAL A 57 -15.03 -5.65 -6.89
CA VAL A 57 -15.31 -6.85 -7.68
C VAL A 57 -16.78 -7.23 -7.66
N THR A 58 -17.19 -8.03 -8.65
CA THR A 58 -18.40 -8.86 -8.58
C THR A 58 -18.04 -10.25 -8.08
N GLY A 59 -18.78 -10.74 -7.09
CA GLY A 59 -18.61 -12.09 -6.55
C GLY A 59 -19.09 -12.19 -5.11
N LYS A 60 -18.38 -12.95 -4.27
CA LYS A 60 -18.80 -13.23 -2.90
C LYS A 60 -17.88 -12.62 -1.86
N ALA A 61 -18.39 -11.66 -1.09
CA ALA A 61 -17.68 -11.02 0.01
C ALA A 61 -17.71 -11.88 1.29
N PHE A 62 -16.63 -11.87 2.05
CA PHE A 62 -16.50 -12.55 3.35
C PHE A 62 -15.51 -11.81 4.26
N GLU A 63 -15.50 -12.17 5.55
CA GLU A 63 -14.62 -11.56 6.54
C GLU A 63 -13.14 -11.73 6.17
N LEU A 64 -12.36 -10.65 6.26
CA LEU A 64 -10.93 -10.68 5.96
C LEU A 64 -10.17 -11.67 6.88
N SER A 65 -10.61 -11.82 8.13
CA SER A 65 -10.08 -12.81 9.09
C SER A 65 -10.25 -14.27 8.66
N ASN A 66 -11.10 -14.55 7.67
CA ASN A 66 -11.28 -15.90 7.11
C ASN A 66 -10.49 -16.10 5.80
N ALA A 67 -9.68 -15.13 5.37
CA ALA A 67 -8.77 -15.30 4.25
C ALA A 67 -7.71 -16.37 4.58
N LYS A 68 -7.26 -17.12 3.55
CA LYS A 68 -6.29 -18.22 3.71
C LYS A 68 -4.83 -17.73 3.70
N ASP A 69 -4.59 -16.59 4.32
CA ASP A 69 -3.28 -15.95 4.39
C ASP A 69 -3.17 -15.27 5.76
N ASP A 70 -2.10 -15.58 6.51
CA ASP A 70 -1.92 -15.09 7.88
C ASP A 70 -1.65 -13.58 7.95
N VAL A 71 -1.01 -13.01 6.92
CA VAL A 71 -0.71 -11.57 6.87
C VAL A 71 -2.02 -10.79 6.78
N PHE A 72 -2.95 -11.23 5.94
CA PHE A 72 -4.25 -10.58 5.77
C PHE A 72 -5.24 -10.94 6.88
N SER A 73 -5.34 -12.22 7.26
CA SER A 73 -6.32 -12.67 8.26
C SER A 73 -6.02 -12.20 9.68
N SER A 74 -4.76 -11.83 9.97
CA SER A 74 -4.36 -11.21 11.25
C SER A 74 -4.81 -9.76 11.41
N LEU A 75 -5.29 -9.11 10.35
CA LEU A 75 -5.66 -7.69 10.31
C LEU A 75 -4.49 -6.74 10.64
N SER A 76 -3.25 -7.24 10.59
CA SER A 76 -2.06 -6.45 10.95
C SER A 76 -1.76 -5.31 9.98
N LEU A 77 -2.22 -5.42 8.72
CA LEU A 77 -2.15 -4.38 7.70
C LEU A 77 -3.32 -3.39 7.73
N GLY A 78 -4.34 -3.66 8.55
CA GLY A 78 -5.58 -2.88 8.62
C GLY A 78 -6.84 -3.74 8.57
N ASP A 79 -7.97 -3.10 8.86
CA ASP A 79 -9.30 -3.71 8.72
C ASP A 79 -9.74 -3.70 7.26
N GLY A 80 -10.62 -4.64 6.89
CA GLY A 80 -11.05 -4.76 5.52
C GLY A 80 -12.02 -5.90 5.27
N ILE A 81 -12.07 -6.30 4.01
CA ILE A 81 -12.98 -7.34 3.50
C ILE A 81 -12.29 -8.14 2.39
N ALA A 82 -12.61 -9.42 2.30
CA ALA A 82 -12.11 -10.30 1.26
C ALA A 82 -13.24 -10.76 0.33
N PHE A 83 -12.90 -11.14 -0.89
CA PHE A 83 -13.83 -11.52 -1.94
C PHE A 83 -13.35 -12.75 -2.69
N THR A 84 -14.27 -13.66 -2.97
CA THR A 84 -14.09 -14.66 -4.03
C THR A 84 -14.64 -14.05 -5.33
N PRO A 85 -13.79 -13.62 -6.27
CA PRO A 85 -14.25 -12.98 -7.49
C PRO A 85 -14.93 -13.98 -8.44
N GLU A 86 -15.98 -13.53 -9.11
CA GLU A 86 -16.65 -14.26 -10.19
C GLU A 86 -16.22 -13.80 -11.58
N GLU A 87 -15.70 -12.57 -11.67
CA GLU A 87 -15.14 -12.01 -12.89
C GLU A 87 -13.74 -11.47 -12.65
N GLY A 88 -12.91 -11.55 -13.69
CA GLY A 88 -11.51 -11.15 -13.67
C GLY A 88 -11.29 -9.65 -13.83
N LYS A 89 -12.00 -8.82 -13.06
CA LYS A 89 -11.90 -7.35 -13.14
C LYS A 89 -11.88 -6.72 -11.76
N ILE A 90 -11.01 -5.73 -11.60
CA ILE A 90 -10.91 -4.87 -10.42
C ILE A 90 -11.33 -3.46 -10.82
N TYR A 91 -12.23 -2.89 -10.02
CA TYR A 91 -12.71 -1.52 -10.14
C TYR A 91 -12.24 -0.68 -8.96
N ALA A 92 -12.09 0.63 -9.18
CA ALA A 92 -11.74 1.57 -8.13
C ALA A 92 -12.85 1.64 -7.07
N PRO A 93 -12.56 1.35 -5.78
CA PRO A 93 -13.55 1.36 -4.72
C PRO A 93 -13.84 2.78 -4.21
N VAL A 94 -12.95 3.74 -4.48
CA VAL A 94 -13.03 5.16 -4.09
C VAL A 94 -12.47 6.03 -5.22
N THR A 95 -12.76 7.34 -5.16
CA THR A 95 -12.15 8.33 -6.06
C THR A 95 -10.89 8.87 -5.41
N GLY A 96 -9.78 8.93 -6.13
CA GLY A 96 -8.51 9.37 -5.57
C GLY A 96 -7.29 9.05 -6.43
N GLU A 97 -6.11 9.18 -5.83
CA GLU A 97 -4.82 8.96 -6.49
C GLU A 97 -4.32 7.53 -6.27
N ILE A 98 -3.82 6.89 -7.34
CA ILE A 98 -3.08 5.64 -7.26
C ILE A 98 -1.73 5.89 -6.58
N THR A 99 -1.59 5.48 -5.32
CA THR A 99 -0.34 5.60 -4.55
C THR A 99 0.59 4.41 -4.74
N VAL A 100 0.05 3.24 -5.08
CA VAL A 100 0.83 2.01 -5.32
C VAL A 100 0.33 1.33 -6.59
N ALA A 101 1.25 1.06 -7.51
CA ALA A 101 1.00 0.26 -8.71
C ALA A 101 2.22 -0.62 -9.01
N TYR A 102 2.19 -1.88 -8.54
CA TYR A 102 3.33 -2.78 -8.71
C TYR A 102 3.52 -3.20 -10.19
N PRO A 103 4.77 -3.41 -10.66
CA PRO A 103 5.03 -3.94 -12.01
C PRO A 103 4.37 -5.29 -12.29
N THR A 104 4.17 -6.10 -11.25
CA THR A 104 3.49 -7.39 -11.29
C THR A 104 1.95 -7.27 -11.25
N LYS A 105 1.39 -6.06 -11.11
CA LYS A 105 -0.04 -5.70 -11.24
C LYS A 105 -1.01 -6.39 -10.27
N HIS A 106 -0.50 -7.16 -9.31
CA HIS A 106 -1.30 -7.91 -8.34
C HIS A 106 -1.83 -7.06 -7.19
N ALA A 107 -1.30 -5.85 -6.96
CA ALA A 107 -1.78 -4.98 -5.90
C ALA A 107 -1.80 -3.50 -6.31
N ILE A 108 -2.83 -2.80 -5.84
CA ILE A 108 -3.12 -1.40 -6.13
C ILE A 108 -3.43 -0.68 -4.81
N GLY A 109 -2.70 0.39 -4.55
CA GLY A 109 -2.97 1.32 -3.44
C GLY A 109 -3.62 2.59 -3.97
N ILE A 110 -4.66 3.06 -3.29
CA ILE A 110 -5.41 4.27 -3.63
C ILE A 110 -5.55 5.11 -2.38
N LYS A 111 -5.16 6.38 -2.45
CA LYS A 111 -5.49 7.38 -1.44
C LYS A 111 -6.67 8.18 -1.95
N SER A 112 -7.80 8.15 -1.25
CA SER A 112 -8.98 8.92 -1.61
C SER A 112 -8.71 10.41 -1.47
N ASP A 113 -9.53 11.22 -2.16
CA ASP A 113 -9.50 12.68 -2.03
C ASP A 113 -9.78 13.16 -0.59
N ASN A 114 -10.33 12.29 0.28
CA ASN A 114 -10.60 12.57 1.70
C ASN A 114 -9.55 11.96 2.66
N GLY A 115 -8.45 11.41 2.14
CA GLY A 115 -7.35 10.86 2.94
C GLY A 115 -7.49 9.39 3.36
N LEU A 116 -8.52 8.68 2.91
CA LEU A 116 -8.63 7.23 3.13
C LEU A 116 -7.59 6.49 2.28
N GLU A 117 -6.83 5.57 2.88
CA GLU A 117 -5.89 4.74 2.16
C GLU A 117 -6.43 3.32 2.02
N VAL A 118 -6.65 2.89 0.77
CA VAL A 118 -7.18 1.57 0.43
C VAL A 118 -6.14 0.78 -0.37
N LEU A 119 -5.83 -0.42 0.09
CA LEU A 119 -5.03 -1.41 -0.63
C LEU A 119 -5.92 -2.53 -1.16
N ILE A 120 -5.84 -2.78 -2.46
CA ILE A 120 -6.46 -3.93 -3.13
C ILE A 120 -5.35 -4.90 -3.49
N HIS A 121 -5.43 -6.14 -3.01
CA HIS A 121 -4.49 -7.21 -3.34
C HIS A 121 -5.25 -8.35 -4.03
N ILE A 122 -4.78 -8.77 -5.21
CA ILE A 122 -5.45 -9.72 -6.11
C ILE A 122 -4.76 -11.08 -5.99
N GLY A 123 -5.41 -11.99 -5.29
CA GLY A 123 -4.93 -13.34 -5.04
C GLY A 123 -3.89 -13.43 -3.92
N ILE A 124 -3.55 -14.65 -3.51
CA ILE A 124 -2.52 -14.97 -2.51
C ILE A 124 -1.27 -15.41 -3.24
N ASP A 125 -0.11 -14.87 -2.85
CA ASP A 125 1.22 -15.13 -3.45
C ASP A 125 1.33 -14.85 -4.98
N THR A 126 0.38 -14.12 -5.55
CA THR A 126 0.31 -13.84 -7.00
C THR A 126 1.42 -12.91 -7.50
N VAL A 127 2.19 -12.28 -6.61
CA VAL A 127 3.44 -11.59 -6.96
C VAL A 127 4.40 -12.53 -7.71
N GLU A 128 4.42 -13.82 -7.37
CA GLU A 128 5.26 -14.86 -7.99
C GLU A 128 4.89 -15.15 -9.45
N LEU A 129 3.69 -14.75 -9.88
CA LEU A 129 3.27 -14.84 -11.28
C LEU A 129 3.99 -13.83 -12.17
N ASN A 130 4.73 -12.87 -11.59
CA ASN A 130 5.52 -11.89 -12.32
C ASN A 130 4.70 -11.11 -13.38
N GLY A 131 3.45 -10.76 -13.05
CA GLY A 131 2.53 -10.06 -13.93
C GLY A 131 1.88 -10.90 -15.02
N LYS A 132 2.14 -12.22 -15.08
CA LYS A 132 1.38 -13.13 -15.94
C LYS A 132 -0.08 -13.14 -15.51
N TYR A 133 -0.97 -13.18 -16.50
CA TYR A 133 -2.42 -13.21 -16.31
C TYR A 133 -3.03 -11.90 -15.80
N PHE A 134 -2.25 -10.81 -15.74
CA PHE A 134 -2.73 -9.48 -15.37
C PHE A 134 -2.53 -8.46 -16.49
N GLU A 135 -3.57 -7.70 -16.77
CA GLU A 135 -3.61 -6.58 -17.70
C GLU A 135 -4.04 -5.32 -16.94
N SER A 136 -3.25 -4.25 -17.06
CA SER A 136 -3.53 -2.97 -16.43
C SER A 136 -2.75 -1.88 -17.13
N ASN A 137 -3.37 -0.70 -17.22
CA ASN A 137 -2.76 0.51 -17.76
C ASN A 137 -2.58 1.59 -16.69
N ILE A 138 -2.88 1.29 -15.41
CA ILE A 138 -2.73 2.23 -14.31
C ILE A 138 -1.25 2.46 -14.01
N LYS A 139 -0.96 3.63 -13.46
CA LYS A 139 0.36 4.05 -13.02
C LYS A 139 0.21 4.81 -11.71
N GLN A 140 1.24 4.74 -10.88
CA GLN A 140 1.34 5.60 -9.71
C GLN A 140 1.21 7.07 -10.11
N GLY A 141 0.51 7.86 -9.30
CA GLY A 141 0.19 9.27 -9.56
C GLY A 141 -0.98 9.50 -10.50
N MET A 142 -1.61 8.44 -11.05
CA MET A 142 -2.85 8.60 -11.79
C MET A 142 -4.02 8.84 -10.84
N HIS A 143 -4.89 9.79 -11.18
CA HIS A 143 -6.16 9.98 -10.49
C HIS A 143 -7.25 9.15 -11.16
N VAL A 144 -8.05 8.44 -10.37
CA VAL A 144 -9.10 7.52 -10.83
C VAL A 144 -10.43 7.83 -10.14
N LYS A 145 -11.53 7.52 -10.82
CA LYS A 145 -12.88 7.66 -10.25
C LYS A 145 -13.39 6.35 -9.71
N ALA A 146 -14.18 6.40 -8.63
CA ALA A 146 -14.88 5.23 -8.13
C ALA A 146 -15.69 4.55 -9.25
N GLY A 147 -15.54 3.22 -9.37
CA GLY A 147 -16.13 2.40 -10.43
C GLY A 147 -15.33 2.33 -11.74
N GLU A 148 -14.19 3.00 -11.85
CA GLU A 148 -13.29 2.88 -13.00
C GLU A 148 -12.54 1.55 -13.00
N GLU A 149 -12.38 0.90 -14.16
CA GLU A 149 -11.65 -0.37 -14.27
C GLU A 149 -10.14 -0.15 -14.14
N LEU A 150 -9.51 -0.85 -13.19
CA LEU A 150 -8.09 -0.70 -12.86
C LEU A 150 -7.24 -1.85 -13.43
N VAL A 151 -7.71 -3.08 -13.24
CA VAL A 151 -6.97 -4.29 -13.60
C VAL A 151 -7.95 -5.33 -14.12
N SER A 152 -7.58 -5.98 -15.23
CA SER A 152 -8.19 -7.21 -15.71
C SER A 152 -7.24 -8.39 -15.42
N PHE A 153 -7.77 -9.53 -15.00
CA PHE A 153 -6.97 -10.71 -14.68
C PHE A 153 -7.67 -12.03 -15.05
N ASP A 154 -6.92 -13.10 -15.28
CA ASP A 154 -7.45 -14.41 -15.67
C ASP A 154 -7.55 -15.35 -14.46
N ILE A 155 -8.76 -15.46 -13.88
CA ILE A 155 -9.03 -16.26 -12.68
C ILE A 155 -8.64 -17.73 -12.88
N ASP A 156 -8.97 -18.30 -14.04
CA ASP A 156 -8.76 -19.73 -14.29
C ASP A 156 -7.28 -20.02 -14.45
N LYS A 157 -6.52 -19.17 -15.16
CA LYS A 157 -5.07 -19.34 -15.28
C LYS A 157 -4.33 -19.14 -13.96
N ILE A 158 -4.79 -18.23 -13.09
CA ILE A 158 -4.23 -18.08 -11.74
C ILE A 158 -4.43 -19.37 -10.93
N LYS A 159 -5.64 -19.95 -10.97
CA LYS A 159 -5.94 -21.24 -10.33
C LYS A 159 -5.12 -22.39 -10.93
N GLU A 160 -5.00 -22.47 -12.25
CA GLU A 160 -4.20 -23.48 -12.95
C GLU A 160 -2.70 -23.38 -12.59
N ALA A 161 -2.21 -22.17 -12.33
CA ALA A 161 -0.86 -21.94 -11.85
C ALA A 161 -0.67 -22.28 -10.35
N GLY A 162 -1.73 -22.66 -9.64
CA GLY A 162 -1.68 -23.11 -8.25
C GLY A 162 -1.90 -22.01 -7.21
N TYR A 163 -2.38 -20.83 -7.61
CA TYR A 163 -2.59 -19.70 -6.71
C TYR A 163 -4.09 -19.48 -6.42
N ASP A 164 -4.39 -18.93 -5.24
CA ASP A 164 -5.76 -18.56 -4.85
C ASP A 164 -6.06 -17.15 -5.40
N PRO A 165 -7.13 -16.94 -6.20
CA PRO A 165 -7.47 -15.64 -6.79
C PRO A 165 -8.30 -14.74 -5.84
N THR A 166 -8.42 -15.08 -4.55
CA THR A 166 -9.11 -14.26 -3.55
C THR A 166 -8.62 -12.81 -3.58
N VAL A 167 -9.54 -11.86 -3.68
CA VAL A 167 -9.23 -10.42 -3.66
C VAL A 167 -9.41 -9.90 -2.25
N MET A 168 -8.46 -9.13 -1.74
CA MET A 168 -8.52 -8.50 -0.41
C MET A 168 -8.49 -7.00 -0.57
N MET A 169 -9.42 -6.31 0.11
CA MET A 169 -9.49 -4.85 0.15
C MET A 169 -9.34 -4.40 1.61
N ILE A 170 -8.33 -3.58 1.87
CA ILE A 170 -7.86 -3.24 3.22
C ILE A 170 -7.78 -1.73 3.34
N VAL A 171 -8.22 -1.18 4.46
CA VAL A 171 -7.99 0.22 4.82
C VAL A 171 -6.67 0.30 5.60
N THR A 172 -5.60 0.80 4.98
CA THR A 172 -4.25 0.72 5.56
C THR A 172 -4.02 1.73 6.68
N ASN A 173 -4.70 2.88 6.63
CA ASN A 173 -4.70 3.86 7.72
C ASN A 173 -5.86 3.65 8.71
N THR A 174 -6.26 2.38 8.96
CA THR A 174 -7.32 2.01 9.91
C THR A 174 -7.22 2.73 11.28
N PRO A 175 -6.03 2.88 11.93
CA PRO A 175 -5.93 3.53 13.23
C PRO A 175 -6.36 5.00 13.28
N GLU A 176 -6.50 5.66 12.12
CA GLU A 176 -6.97 7.04 12.01
C GLU A 176 -8.50 7.15 12.10
N TYR A 177 -9.20 6.02 12.00
CA TYR A 177 -10.66 5.94 12.05
C TYR A 177 -11.12 5.30 13.36
N LYS A 178 -12.30 5.70 13.86
CA LYS A 178 -12.94 5.07 15.02
C LYS A 178 -13.42 3.66 14.72
N ALA A 179 -13.89 3.42 13.49
CA ALA A 179 -14.39 2.12 13.08
C ALA A 179 -14.35 1.98 11.55
N ILE A 180 -14.05 0.76 11.11
CA ILE A 180 -14.18 0.30 9.73
C ILE A 180 -15.31 -0.74 9.73
N LEU A 181 -16.43 -0.44 9.08
CA LEU A 181 -17.65 -1.23 9.18
C LEU A 181 -18.02 -1.90 7.85
N PRO A 182 -17.73 -3.20 7.67
CA PRO A 182 -18.26 -3.99 6.57
C PRO A 182 -19.78 -3.95 6.55
N LYS A 183 -20.38 -3.65 5.40
CA LYS A 183 -21.83 -3.51 5.23
C LYS A 183 -22.52 -4.77 4.76
N LYS A 184 -21.83 -5.61 4.00
CA LYS A 184 -22.43 -6.78 3.38
C LYS A 184 -21.40 -7.90 3.17
N TYR A 185 -21.80 -9.10 3.56
CA TYR A 185 -21.14 -10.35 3.17
C TYR A 185 -22.09 -11.17 2.27
N GLY A 186 -21.54 -12.12 1.54
CA GLY A 186 -22.25 -12.88 0.51
C GLY A 186 -22.16 -12.20 -0.86
N GLU A 187 -23.20 -12.37 -1.68
CA GLU A 187 -23.20 -11.89 -3.08
C GLU A 187 -23.13 -10.34 -3.15
N VAL A 188 -22.14 -9.84 -3.89
CA VAL A 188 -21.91 -8.41 -4.14
C VAL A 188 -21.59 -8.19 -5.62
N LYS A 189 -22.01 -7.04 -6.14
CA LYS A 189 -21.58 -6.56 -7.45
C LYS A 189 -20.52 -5.48 -7.30
N HIS A 190 -19.69 -5.30 -8.33
CA HIS A 190 -18.81 -4.14 -8.36
C HIS A 190 -19.64 -2.86 -8.19
N GLY A 191 -19.15 -1.91 -7.38
CA GLY A 191 -19.88 -0.68 -7.08
C GLY A 191 -20.95 -0.79 -5.97
N ASP A 192 -21.28 -1.98 -5.47
CA ASP A 192 -22.09 -2.11 -4.25
C ASP A 192 -21.32 -1.55 -3.04
N LEU A 193 -22.02 -0.98 -2.05
CA LEU A 193 -21.38 -0.52 -0.81
C LEU A 193 -20.79 -1.70 -0.02
N ALA A 194 -19.47 -1.69 0.19
CA ALA A 194 -18.75 -2.75 0.88
C ALA A 194 -18.38 -2.39 2.32
N ILE A 195 -17.83 -1.19 2.54
CA ILE A 195 -17.38 -0.71 3.85
C ILE A 195 -17.83 0.76 4.03
N THR A 196 -18.10 1.17 5.25
CA THR A 196 -18.16 2.60 5.63
C THR A 196 -17.19 2.86 6.78
N THR A 197 -16.40 3.92 6.68
CA THR A 197 -15.53 4.37 7.77
C THR A 197 -16.25 5.34 8.71
N GLN A 198 -15.78 5.45 9.96
CA GLN A 198 -16.28 6.43 10.93
C GLN A 198 -15.13 7.17 11.58
N VAL A 199 -15.32 8.49 11.77
CA VAL A 199 -14.34 9.40 12.38
C VAL A 199 -14.80 9.95 13.72
#